data_AF-A0A820R1R2-F1
#
_entry.id   AF-A0A820R1R2-F1
#
_cell.length_a   1.000
_cell.length_b   1.000
_cell.length_c   1.000
_cell.angle_alpha   90.00
_cell.angle_beta   90.00
_cell.angle_gamma   90.00
#
_symmetry.space_group_name_H-M   'P 1'
#
loop_
_entity.id
_entity.type
_entity.pdbx_description
1 polymer ?
#
loop_
_entity_poly.entity_id
_entity_poly.type
_entity_poly.pdbx_seq_one_letter_code
_entity_poly.pdbx_strand_id
1 'polypeptide(L)' 'MSLNINKTVLITGASGVLGRQVTNRFIDAGWDVTGLAYNRANKKHLIRCDLTNFDETDKTIREIQ' A
#
# COMPACT_ATOMS: atom_id res chain seq x y z
N MET A 1 22.58 14.36 -13.47
CA MET A 1 21.16 14.27 -13.07
C MET A 1 20.97 12.90 -12.45
N SER A 2 21.09 12.78 -11.13
CA SER A 2 20.91 11.51 -10.41
C SER A 2 19.43 11.15 -10.46
N LEU A 3 19.10 9.98 -11.02
CA LEU A 3 17.77 9.38 -10.91
C LEU A 3 17.52 9.14 -9.42
N ASN A 4 16.65 9.94 -8.80
CA ASN A 4 16.18 9.68 -7.44
C ASN A 4 15.25 8.46 -7.52
N ILE A 5 15.82 7.27 -7.34
CA ILE A 5 15.03 6.05 -7.18
C ILE A 5 14.38 6.14 -5.80
N ASN A 6 13.20 6.73 -5.72
CA ASN A 6 12.39 6.70 -4.52
C ASN A 6 11.98 5.24 -4.27
N LYS A 7 12.25 4.74 -3.07
CA LYS A 7 11.90 3.37 -2.70
C LYS A 7 10.38 3.30 -2.52
N THR A 8 9.74 2.37 -3.20
CA THR A 8 8.29 2.14 -3.15
C THR A 8 7.97 0.87 -2.37
N VAL A 9 6.83 0.85 -1.69
CA VAL A 9 6.34 -0.36 -0.99
C VAL A 9 4.82 -0.46 -1.08
N LEU A 10 4.34 -1.67 -1.38
CA LEU A 10 2.94 -2.06 -1.33
C LEU A 10 2.71 -2.96 -0.11
N ILE A 11 1.78 -2.61 0.77
CA ILE A 11 1.53 -3.32 2.04
C ILE A 11 0.12 -3.88 2.06
N THR A 12 -0.04 -5.19 2.11
CA THR A 12 -1.36 -5.83 2.33
C THR A 12 -1.74 -5.82 3.81
N GLY A 13 -3.05 -5.80 4.11
CA GLY A 13 -3.52 -5.76 5.50
C GLY A 13 -3.13 -4.47 6.24
N ALA A 14 -2.82 -3.39 5.52
CA ALA A 14 -2.24 -2.14 6.05
C ALA A 14 -3.12 -1.44 7.09
N SER A 15 -4.43 -1.71 7.10
CA SER A 15 -5.35 -1.16 8.10
C SER A 15 -5.41 -1.92 9.43
N GLY A 16 -4.78 -3.11 9.50
CA GLY A 16 -4.70 -3.98 10.68
C GLY A 16 -3.75 -3.45 11.76
N VAL A 17 -3.68 -4.12 12.91
CA VAL A 17 -2.84 -3.69 14.04
C VAL A 17 -1.36 -3.67 13.65
N LEU A 18 -0.85 -4.80 13.14
CA LEU A 18 0.53 -4.90 12.69
C LEU A 18 0.77 -4.10 11.40
N GLY A 19 -0.10 -4.28 10.39
CA GLY A 19 0.02 -3.62 9.10
C GLY A 19 0.16 -2.10 9.23
N ARG A 20 -0.59 -1.48 10.15
CA ARG A 20 -0.51 -0.04 10.41
C ARG A 20 0.85 0.40 10.94
N GLN A 21 1.45 -0.37 11.85
CA GLN A 21 2.78 -0.03 12.37
C GLN A 21 3.84 -0.16 11.27
N VAL A 22 3.72 -1.17 10.42
CA VAL A 22 4.62 -1.34 9.26
C VAL A 22 4.46 -0.19 8.27
N THR A 23 3.22 0.18 7.91
CA THR A 23 2.91 1.32 7.04
C THR A 23 3.51 2.62 7.60
N ASN A 24 3.27 2.92 8.88
CA ASN A 24 3.82 4.11 9.51
C ASN A 24 5.35 4.11 9.47
N ARG A 25 6.00 2.96 9.73
CA ARG A 25 7.46 2.88 9.73
C ARG A 25 8.07 3.16 8.35
N PHE A 26 7.43 2.72 7.27
CA PHE A 26 7.89 3.01 5.91
C PHE A 26 7.66 4.48 5.53
N ILE A 27 6.52 5.06 5.93
CA ILE A 27 6.25 6.50 5.76
C ILE A 27 7.33 7.32 6.48
N ASP A 28 7.62 7.00 7.74
CA ASP A 28 8.65 7.68 8.55
C ASP A 28 10.06 7.52 7.96
N ALA A 29 10.30 6.42 7.23
CA ALA A 29 11.55 6.16 6.52
C ALA A 29 11.64 6.86 5.15
N GLY A 30 10.61 7.63 4.76
CA GLY A 30 10.58 8.39 3.51
C GLY A 30 10.31 7.55 2.25
N TRP A 31 9.71 6.37 2.39
CA TRP A 31 9.29 5.56 1.26
C TRP A 31 7.98 6.09 0.66
N ASP A 32 7.76 5.81 -0.62
CA ASP A 32 6.44 5.95 -1.22
C ASP A 32 5.61 4.72 -0.89
N VAL A 33 4.53 4.92 -0.12
CA VAL A 33 3.79 3.84 0.53
C VAL A 33 2.37 3.79 0.01
N THR A 34 2.01 2.63 -0.52
CA THR A 34 0.62 2.26 -0.81
C THR A 34 0.22 1.09 0.07
N GLY A 35 -0.90 1.21 0.78
CA GLY A 35 -1.46 0.15 1.60
C GLY A 35 -2.77 -0.38 1.01
N LEU A 36 -2.99 -1.69 1.07
CA LEU A 36 -4.25 -2.33 0.71
C LEU A 36 -5.04 -2.68 1.97
N ALA A 37 -6.35 -2.42 1.94
CA ALA A 37 -7.27 -2.75 3.02
C ALA A 37 -8.63 -3.16 2.46
N TYR A 38 -9.28 -4.18 3.03
CA TYR A 38 -10.63 -4.55 2.61
C TYR A 38 -11.66 -3.49 3.06
N ASN A 39 -11.94 -3.38 4.36
CA ASN A 39 -13.04 -2.53 4.85
C ASN A 39 -12.67 -1.09 5.25
N ARG A 40 -11.38 -0.78 5.46
CA ARG A 40 -10.93 0.46 6.12
C ARG A 40 -10.09 1.35 5.19
N ALA A 41 -10.48 1.46 3.92
CA ALA A 41 -9.74 2.23 2.90
C ALA A 41 -9.91 3.75 2.98
N ASN A 42 -10.67 4.30 3.94
CA ASN A 42 -10.96 5.74 4.03
C ASN A 42 -9.84 6.57 4.66
N LYS A 43 -8.57 6.14 4.58
CA LYS A 43 -7.42 6.86 5.14
C LYS A 43 -6.40 7.13 4.04
N LYS A 44 -5.65 8.23 4.18
CA LYS A 44 -4.54 8.58 3.29
C LYS A 44 -3.61 7.37 3.13
N HIS A 45 -3.20 7.06 1.90
CA HIS A 45 -2.35 5.92 1.51
C HIS A 45 -3.00 4.53 1.56
N LEU A 46 -4.32 4.41 1.75
CA LEU A 46 -5.02 3.12 1.68
C LEU A 46 -5.93 3.02 0.45
N ILE A 47 -5.80 1.91 -0.28
CA ILE A 47 -6.66 1.54 -1.41
C ILE A 47 -7.49 0.34 -0.98
N ARG A 48 -8.78 0.33 -1.37
CA ARG A 48 -9.62 -0.85 -1.16
C ARG A 48 -9.19 -1.96 -2.12
N CYS A 49 -8.96 -3.16 -1.59
CA CYS A 49 -8.71 -4.34 -2.41
C CYS A 49 -9.19 -5.59 -1.66
N ASP A 50 -10.05 -6.37 -2.30
CA ASP A 50 -10.35 -7.75 -1.91
C ASP A 50 -9.30 -8.71 -2.47
N LEU A 51 -8.35 -9.12 -1.63
CA LEU A 51 -7.28 -10.04 -2.00
C LEU A 51 -7.77 -11.46 -2.33
N THR A 52 -9.04 -11.78 -2.05
CA THR A 52 -9.65 -13.06 -2.45
C THR A 52 -10.21 -13.03 -3.87
N ASN A 53 -10.31 -11.84 -4.48
CA ASN A 53 -10.70 -11.63 -5.86
C ASN A 53 -9.46 -11.38 -6.72
N PHE A 54 -9.10 -12.36 -7.56
CA PHE A 54 -7.90 -12.29 -8.40
C PHE A 54 -7.94 -11.11 -9.39
N ASP A 55 -9.06 -10.92 -10.09
CA ASP A 55 -9.18 -9.89 -11.13
C ASP A 55 -9.08 -8.48 -10.52
N GLU A 56 -9.68 -8.28 -9.34
CA GLU A 56 -9.56 -7.03 -8.58
C GLU A 56 -8.12 -6.79 -8.13
N THR A 57 -7.44 -7.83 -7.65
CA THR A 57 -6.06 -7.75 -7.18
C THR A 57 -5.09 -7.46 -8.32
N ASP A 58 -5.18 -8.16 -9.45
CA ASP A 58 -4.35 -7.92 -10.63
C ASP A 58 -4.52 -6.50 -11.15
N LYS A 59 -5.79 -6.05 -11.30
CA LYS A 59 -6.09 -4.67 -11.70
C LYS A 59 -5.47 -3.64 -10.75
N THR A 60 -5.66 -3.84 -9.45
CA THR A 60 -5.16 -2.91 -8.42
C THR A 60 -3.63 -2.82 -8.44
N ILE A 61 -2.93 -3.96 -8.55
CA ILE A 61 -1.46 -3.97 -8.60
C ILE A 61 -0.96 -3.24 -9.85
N ARG A 62 -1.59 -3.44 -11.02
CA ARG A 62 -1.21 -2.76 -12.26
C ARG A 62 -1.43 -1.24 -12.22
N GLU A 63 -2.41 -0.76 -11.46
CA GLU A 63 -2.66 0.68 -11.30
C GLU A 63 -1.65 1.37 -10.36
N ILE A 64 -0.95 0.60 -9.51
CA ILE A 64 0.03 1.10 -8.52
C ILE A 64 1.46 1.10 -9.08
N GLN A 65 1.76 0.21 -10.04
CA GLN A 65 3.08 0.09 -10.69
C GLN A 65 3.35 1.24 -11.67
#